data_AF-A0A0F9NIS6-F1
#
_entry.id   AF-A0A0F9NIS6-F1
#
_cell.length_a   1.000
_cell.length_b   1.000
_cell.length_c   1.000
_cell.angle_alpha   90.00
_cell.angle_beta   90.00
_cell.angle_gamma   90.00
#
_symmetry.space_group_name_H-M   'P 1'
#
loop_
_entity.id
_entity.type
_entity.pdbx_description
1 polymer ?
#
loop_
_entity_poly.entity_id
_entity_poly.type
_entity_poly.pdbx_seq_one_letter_code
_entity_poly.pdbx_strand_id
1 'polypeptide(L)'
;MTVEKLLTTITARELTEWRAYDSIQPFGDERADLRAASIRQAVIAVHAKKKSDQPKLADCMLKFEAKKKQTALQIEQILKGFVKAKGGKINDGNS
;
A
#
# COMPACT_ATOMS: atom_id res chain seq x y z
N MET A 1 30.87 -5.00 8.39
CA MET A 1 31.28 -5.30 7.01
C MET A 1 30.46 -4.41 6.09
N THR A 2 31.06 -3.60 5.21
CA THR A 2 30.32 -2.71 4.29
C THR A 2 30.04 -3.43 2.97
N VAL A 3 29.01 -3.02 2.26
CA VAL A 3 28.63 -3.59 0.95
C VAL A 3 29.81 -3.51 -0.05
N GLU A 4 30.54 -2.40 -0.03
CA GLU A 4 31.71 -2.18 -0.89
C GLU A 4 32.83 -3.22 -0.67
N LYS A 5 33.19 -3.50 0.60
CA LYS A 5 34.18 -4.54 0.90
C LYS A 5 33.70 -5.94 0.51
N LEU A 6 32.40 -6.17 0.59
CA LEU A 6 31.79 -7.46 0.25
C LEU A 6 31.82 -7.71 -1.27
N LEU A 7 31.59 -6.66 -2.07
CA LEU A 7 31.67 -6.71 -3.53
C LEU A 7 33.09 -7.00 -4.05
N THR A 8 34.13 -6.63 -3.30
CA THR A 8 35.52 -6.95 -3.69
C THR A 8 35.90 -8.41 -3.49
N THR A 9 35.19 -9.14 -2.63
CA THR A 9 35.51 -10.53 -2.27
C THR A 9 34.50 -11.53 -2.83
N ILE A 10 33.25 -11.12 -3.03
CA ILE A 10 32.18 -11.99 -3.53
C ILE A 10 32.33 -12.22 -5.04
N THR A 11 32.08 -13.44 -5.47
CA THR A 11 32.11 -13.81 -6.88
C THR A 11 30.76 -13.57 -7.56
N ALA A 12 30.76 -13.41 -8.88
CA ALA A 12 29.53 -13.30 -9.66
C ALA A 12 28.62 -14.53 -9.50
N ARG A 13 29.23 -15.72 -9.27
CA ARG A 13 28.50 -16.95 -8.98
C ARG A 13 27.76 -16.87 -7.66
N GLU A 14 28.44 -16.48 -6.58
CA GLU A 14 27.81 -16.32 -5.27
C GLU A 14 26.69 -15.27 -5.30
N LEU A 15 26.88 -14.15 -6.00
CA LEU A 15 25.81 -13.16 -6.23
C LEU A 15 24.59 -13.75 -6.95
N THR A 16 24.82 -14.65 -7.91
CA THR A 16 23.74 -15.35 -8.62
C THR A 16 23.02 -16.35 -7.71
N GLU A 17 23.77 -17.07 -6.89
CA GLU A 17 23.22 -17.99 -5.88
C GLU A 17 22.40 -17.23 -4.83
N TRP A 18 22.85 -16.06 -4.37
CA TRP A 18 22.08 -15.18 -3.49
C TRP A 18 20.78 -14.69 -4.14
N ARG A 19 20.82 -14.33 -5.42
CA ARG A 19 19.62 -13.95 -6.16
C ARG A 19 18.63 -15.12 -6.32
N ALA A 20 19.14 -16.33 -6.55
CA ALA A 20 18.32 -17.53 -6.60
C ALA A 20 17.71 -17.84 -5.22
N TYR A 21 18.50 -17.72 -4.16
CA TYR A 21 18.03 -17.89 -2.78
C TYR A 21 16.93 -16.89 -2.43
N ASP A 22 17.10 -15.60 -2.76
CA ASP A 22 16.08 -14.57 -2.56
C ASP A 22 14.78 -14.86 -3.32
N SER A 23 14.86 -15.51 -4.49
CA SER A 23 13.65 -15.93 -5.22
C SER A 23 12.89 -17.10 -4.56
N ILE A 24 13.59 -17.93 -3.77
CA ILE A 24 13.02 -19.09 -3.06
C ILE A 24 12.52 -18.68 -1.67
N GLN A 25 13.29 -17.84 -0.99
CA GLN A 25 13.02 -17.35 0.35
C GLN A 25 13.33 -15.85 0.40
N PRO A 26 12.41 -15.00 -0.09
CA PRO A 26 12.64 -13.56 -0.12
C PRO A 26 12.84 -13.02 1.29
N PHE A 27 13.82 -12.13 1.43
CA PHE A 27 14.04 -11.41 2.68
C PHE A 27 12.90 -10.42 2.91
N GLY A 28 12.00 -10.76 3.83
CA GLY A 28 10.73 -10.05 4.01
C GLY A 28 9.60 -11.02 3.76
N ASP A 29 9.41 -11.94 4.71
CA ASP A 29 8.36 -12.95 4.66
C ASP A 29 7.01 -12.22 4.49
N GLU A 30 6.27 -12.45 3.41
CA GLU A 30 4.90 -11.92 3.25
C GLU A 30 4.06 -12.23 4.51
N ARG A 31 4.37 -13.34 5.19
CA ARG A 31 3.75 -13.69 6.48
C ARG A 31 4.12 -12.73 7.61
N ALA A 32 5.33 -12.16 7.61
CA ALA A 32 5.70 -11.10 8.55
C ALA A 32 4.88 -9.82 8.30
N ASP A 33 4.71 -9.42 7.04
CA ASP A 33 3.87 -8.26 6.69
C ASP A 33 2.40 -8.50 7.05
N LEU A 34 1.88 -9.71 6.80
CA LEU A 34 0.53 -10.11 7.22
C LEU A 34 0.36 -10.08 8.73
N ARG A 35 1.36 -10.55 9.51
CA ARG A 35 1.34 -10.45 10.98
C ARG A 35 1.30 -9.00 11.43
N ALA A 36 2.15 -8.14 10.87
CA ALA A 36 2.13 -6.72 11.19
C ALA A 36 0.79 -6.06 10.83
N ALA A 37 0.25 -6.36 9.65
CA ALA A 37 -1.06 -5.88 9.21
C ALA A 37 -2.20 -6.37 10.13
N SER A 38 -2.13 -7.60 10.64
CA SER A 38 -3.14 -8.14 11.56
C SER A 38 -3.15 -7.41 12.90
N ILE A 39 -1.97 -7.06 13.43
CA ILE A 39 -1.83 -6.28 14.66
C ILE A 39 -2.41 -4.88 14.45
N ARG A 40 -2.07 -4.23 13.32
CA ARG A 40 -2.63 -2.92 12.96
C ARG A 40 -4.16 -2.97 12.83
N GLN A 41 -4.70 -4.00 12.19
CA GLN A 41 -6.13 -4.20 12.04
C GLN A 41 -6.81 -4.33 13.41
N ALA A 42 -6.25 -5.13 14.32
CA ALA A 42 -6.79 -5.30 15.66
C ALA A 42 -6.82 -3.97 16.44
N VAL A 43 -5.73 -3.19 16.38
CA VAL A 43 -5.66 -1.87 17.03
C VAL A 43 -6.74 -0.94 16.49
N ILE A 44 -6.95 -0.88 15.17
CA ILE A 44 -7.99 -0.01 14.58
C ILE A 44 -9.39 -0.53 14.92
N ALA A 45 -9.62 -1.84 14.86
CA ALA A 45 -10.92 -2.44 15.09
C ALA A 45 -11.45 -2.20 16.52
N VAL A 46 -10.56 -2.14 17.52
CA VAL A 46 -10.93 -1.80 18.91
C VAL A 46 -11.51 -0.39 19.03
N HIS A 47 -11.06 0.54 18.17
CA HIS A 47 -11.54 1.92 18.16
C HIS A 47 -12.72 2.15 17.20
N ALA A 48 -13.13 1.13 16.44
CA ALA A 48 -14.22 1.24 15.48
C ALA A 48 -15.58 1.26 16.19
N LYS A 49 -16.41 2.27 15.90
CA LYS A 49 -17.75 2.41 16.50
C LYS A 49 -18.79 1.51 15.82
N LYS A 50 -18.58 1.19 14.55
CA LYS A 50 -19.45 0.34 13.75
C LYS A 50 -18.62 -0.72 13.03
N LYS A 51 -19.27 -1.84 12.71
CA LYS A 51 -18.65 -2.91 11.92
C LYS A 51 -18.20 -2.42 10.53
N SER A 52 -18.90 -1.44 9.96
CA SER A 52 -18.53 -0.79 8.69
C SER A 52 -17.18 -0.07 8.74
N ASP A 53 -16.75 0.34 9.93
CA ASP A 53 -15.55 1.16 10.13
C ASP A 53 -14.30 0.28 10.37
N GLN A 54 -14.49 -1.05 10.44
CA GLN A 54 -13.39 -1.99 10.59
C GLN A 54 -12.64 -2.14 9.26
N PRO A 55 -11.32 -1.88 9.22
CA PRO A 55 -10.54 -2.00 8.00
C PRO A 55 -10.40 -3.48 7.61
N LYS A 56 -10.30 -3.75 6.30
CA LYS A 56 -9.89 -5.08 5.84
C LYS A 56 -8.38 -5.25 6.06
N LEU A 57 -7.93 -6.50 6.16
CA LEU A 57 -6.50 -6.79 6.36
C LEU A 57 -5.63 -6.18 5.25
N ALA A 58 -6.10 -6.20 3.99
CA ALA A 58 -5.42 -5.60 2.85
C ALA A 58 -5.25 -4.07 2.94
N ASP A 59 -6.13 -3.38 3.69
CA ASP A 59 -6.02 -1.93 3.93
C ASP A 59 -4.97 -1.60 5.00
N CYS A 60 -4.48 -2.63 5.71
CA CYS A 60 -3.43 -2.54 6.71
C CYS A 60 -2.05 -2.95 6.21
N MET A 61 -1.94 -3.44 4.96
CA MET A 61 -0.67 -3.73 4.32
C MET A 61 0.06 -2.44 3.91
N LEU A 62 1.39 -2.46 3.99
CA LEU A 62 2.21 -1.37 3.48
C LEU A 62 2.13 -1.34 1.95
N LYS A 63 1.94 -0.14 1.39
CA LYS A 63 1.95 0.11 -0.06
C LYS A 63 3.17 0.96 -0.37
N PHE A 64 4.16 0.36 -1.01
CA PHE A 64 5.41 1.02 -1.38
C PHE A 64 5.33 1.78 -2.72
N GLU A 65 4.26 1.57 -3.49
CA GLU A 65 4.04 2.30 -4.74
C GLU A 65 3.72 3.79 -4.48
N ALA A 66 4.22 4.65 -5.37
CA ALA A 66 3.89 6.07 -5.34
C ALA A 66 2.37 6.25 -5.47
N LYS A 67 1.76 6.92 -4.48
CA LYS A 67 0.32 7.25 -4.54
C LYS A 67 0.07 8.07 -5.80
N LYS A 68 -0.72 7.52 -6.73
CA LYS A 68 -1.19 8.25 -7.91
C LYS A 68 -1.89 9.51 -7.43
N LYS A 69 -1.34 10.69 -7.74
CA LYS A 69 -1.99 11.97 -7.45
C LYS A 69 -3.27 12.03 -8.27
N GLN A 70 -4.42 12.20 -7.60
CA GLN A 70 -5.67 12.42 -8.30
C GLN A 70 -5.56 13.74 -9.07
N THR A 71 -5.98 13.74 -10.33
CA THR A 71 -6.04 14.96 -11.13
C THR A 71 -7.21 15.83 -10.67
N ALA A 72 -7.15 17.14 -10.90
CA ALA A 72 -8.24 18.06 -10.55
C ALA A 72 -9.59 17.61 -11.12
N LEU A 73 -9.59 17.08 -12.35
CA LEU A 73 -10.78 16.52 -13.01
C LEU A 73 -11.34 15.28 -12.29
N GLN A 74 -10.48 14.39 -11.78
CA GLN A 74 -10.94 13.23 -11.00
C GLN A 74 -11.56 13.66 -9.67
N ILE A 75 -10.99 14.67 -9.01
CA ILE A 75 -11.53 15.22 -7.76
C ILE A 75 -12.89 15.86 -8.02
N GLU A 76 -13.03 16.63 -9.10
CA GLU A 76 -14.30 17.24 -9.50
C GLU A 76 -15.37 16.17 -9.76
N GLN A 77 -15.04 15.09 -10.48
CA GLN A 77 -15.97 13.99 -10.74
C GLN A 77 -16.43 13.28 -9.45
N ILE A 78 -15.51 13.05 -8.50
CA ILE A 78 -15.84 12.46 -7.19
C ILE A 78 -16.78 13.38 -6.42
N LEU A 79 -16.48 14.69 -6.38
CA LEU A 79 -17.32 15.68 -5.70
C LEU A 79 -18.71 15.77 -6.34
N LYS A 80 -18.80 15.82 -7.67
CA LYS A 80 -20.07 15.79 -8.41
C LYS A 80 -20.87 14.52 -8.10
N GLY A 81 -20.22 13.35 -8.09
CA GLY A 81 -20.86 12.09 -7.70
C GLY A 81 -21.44 12.13 -6.28
N PHE A 82 -20.69 12.71 -5.33
CA PHE A 82 -21.11 12.84 -3.94
C PHE A 82 -22.27 13.84 -3.75
N VAL A 83 -22.23 14.99 -4.42
CA VAL A 83 -23.30 16.00 -4.40
C VAL A 83 -24.59 15.42 -4.96
N LYS A 84 -24.51 14.70 -6.08
CA LYS A 84 -25.66 14.03 -6.70
C LYS A 84 -26.26 12.95 -5.77
N ALA A 85 -25.42 12.15 -5.12
CA ALA A 85 -25.87 11.12 -4.17
C ALA A 85 -26.58 11.71 -2.94
N LYS A 86 -26.23 12.94 -2.54
CA LYS A 86 -26.90 13.69 -1.46
C LYS A 86 -28.09 14.54 -1.95
N GLY A 87 -28.48 14.44 -3.23
CA GLY A 87 -29.63 15.15 -3.79
C GLY A 87 -29.38 16.63 -4.12
N GLY A 88 -28.13 17.07 -4.13
CA GLY A 88 -27.76 18.41 -4.56
C GLY A 88 -27.81 18.58 -6.08
N LYS A 89 -28.17 19.78 -6.55
CA LYS A 89 -28.13 20.14 -7.98
C LYS A 89 -26.75 20.67 -8.34
N ILE A 90 -26.20 20.20 -9.45
CA ILE A 90 -24.91 20.62 -10.00
C ILE A 90 -25.24 21.45 -11.25
N ASN A 91 -24.94 22.74 -11.23
CA ASN A 91 -24.96 23.56 -12.44
C ASN A 91 -23.59 23.45 -13.10
N ASP A 92 -23.53 22.78 -14.24
CA ASP A 92 -22.38 22.85 -15.13
C ASP A 92 -22.43 24.22 -15.82
N GLY A 93 -21.78 25.20 -15.21
CA GLY A 93 -21.70 26.56 -15.76
C GLY A 93 -20.95 26.54 -17.07
N ASN A 94 -21.69 26.57 -18.18
CA ASN A 94 -21.14 26.88 -19.50
C ASN A 94 -21.43 28.36 -19.77
N SER A 95 -20.42 29.20 -19.63
CA SER A 95 -20.33 30.56 -20.18
C SER A 95 -18.89 30.80 -20.59
#